data_AF-A0A1Y3YU29-F1
#
_entry.id   AF-A0A1Y3YU29-F1
#
_cell.length_a   1.000
_cell.length_b   1.000
_cell.length_c   1.000
_cell.angle_alpha   90.00
_cell.angle_beta   90.00
_cell.angle_gamma   90.00
#
_symmetry.space_group_name_H-M   'P 1'
#
loop_
_entity.id
_entity.type
_entity.pdbx_description
1 polymer ?
#
loop_
_entity_poly.entity_id
_entity_poly.type
_entity_poly.pdbx_seq_one_letter_code
_entity_poly.pdbx_strand_id
1 'polypeptide(L)'
;MRSYPSTNLLQEREMRMNKKEFLAALRAGLAGLPEADVQHWLDFYSEIIDDRMEEGMTESEAVADVGCVHDIVTQILSETPLPKLVHAKVKPKRPLKAWEIVLLVLGSPLWVPLLFAGALVVLACYAVLWACIITLYAVDLTAALGGVALIISALFYFPPNHVLSQIFFGGTGLMSAGIAVLLFLVSGKVTTWLLRLSKKALLAVKFRFVQKEATL
;
A
#
# COMPACT_ATOMS: atom_id res chain seq x y z
N MET A 1 28.36 -39.91 8.95
CA MET A 1 29.29 -39.53 7.87
C MET A 1 28.64 -39.88 6.53
N ARG A 2 27.99 -38.92 5.88
CA ARG A 2 27.51 -39.05 4.51
C ARG A 2 28.23 -37.97 3.71
N SER A 3 29.38 -38.32 3.14
CA SER A 3 30.06 -37.45 2.18
C SER A 3 29.14 -37.33 0.97
N TYR A 4 28.55 -36.16 0.76
CA TYR A 4 27.71 -35.91 -0.39
C TYR A 4 28.59 -35.94 -1.66
N PRO A 5 28.18 -36.59 -2.76
CA PRO A 5 28.99 -36.70 -3.99
C PRO A 5 29.23 -35.34 -4.69
N SER A 6 28.52 -34.28 -4.29
CA SER A 6 28.64 -32.93 -4.86
C SER A 6 29.88 -32.16 -4.38
N THR A 7 30.42 -32.40 -3.18
CA THR A 7 31.63 -31.68 -2.70
C THR A 7 32.88 -32.12 -3.46
N ASN A 8 33.02 -33.41 -3.77
CA ASN A 8 34.17 -33.91 -4.55
C ASN A 8 34.19 -33.35 -5.98
N LEU A 9 33.04 -33.17 -6.62
CA LEU A 9 32.94 -32.62 -7.98
C LEU A 9 33.24 -31.11 -8.02
N LEU A 10 32.93 -30.37 -6.96
CA LEU A 10 33.29 -28.96 -6.83
C LEU A 10 34.78 -28.80 -6.55
N GLN A 11 35.35 -29.61 -5.65
CA GLN A 11 36.79 -29.62 -5.37
C GLN A 11 37.64 -30.03 -6.58
N GLU A 12 37.22 -31.04 -7.35
CA GLU A 12 37.92 -31.41 -8.60
C GLU A 12 37.86 -30.32 -9.67
N ARG A 13 36.77 -29.55 -9.70
CA ARG A 13 36.61 -28.44 -10.64
C ARG A 13 37.45 -27.24 -10.20
N GLU A 14 37.49 -26.95 -8.90
CA GLU A 14 38.30 -25.89 -8.30
C GLU A 14 39.81 -26.17 -8.40
N MET A 15 40.25 -27.43 -8.24
CA MET A 15 41.65 -27.82 -8.47
C MET A 15 42.11 -27.57 -9.91
N ARG A 16 41.21 -27.44 -10.89
CA ARG A 16 41.55 -27.11 -12.29
C ARG A 16 41.34 -25.64 -12.65
N MET A 17 40.78 -24.85 -11.74
CA MET A 17 40.50 -23.45 -12.02
C MET A 17 41.79 -22.67 -12.05
N ASN A 18 41.95 -21.88 -13.11
CA ASN A 18 43.01 -20.89 -13.18
C ASN A 18 42.62 -19.67 -12.33
N LYS A 19 43.59 -18.87 -11.86
CA LYS A 19 43.40 -17.59 -11.16
C LYS A 19 42.28 -16.73 -11.76
N LYS A 20 42.23 -16.63 -13.08
CA LYS A 20 41.18 -15.85 -13.78
C LYS A 20 39.77 -16.39 -13.55
N GLU A 21 39.61 -17.71 -13.54
CA GLU A 21 38.33 -18.37 -13.31
C GLU A 21 37.92 -18.28 -11.83
N PHE A 22 38.90 -18.38 -10.92
CA PHE A 22 38.69 -18.18 -9.48
C PHE A 22 38.17 -16.77 -9.18
N LEU A 23 38.85 -15.74 -9.68
CA LEU A 23 38.43 -14.34 -9.49
C LEU A 23 37.08 -14.04 -10.16
N ALA A 24 36.79 -14.65 -11.31
CA ALA A 24 35.49 -14.51 -11.96
C ALA A 24 34.36 -15.15 -11.13
N ALA A 25 34.59 -16.32 -10.55
CA ALA A 25 33.64 -17.00 -9.68
C ALA A 25 33.43 -16.25 -8.35
N LEU A 26 34.51 -15.72 -7.75
CA LEU A 26 34.46 -14.88 -6.56
C LEU A 26 33.66 -13.60 -6.81
N ARG A 27 33.90 -12.92 -7.93
CA ARG A 27 33.11 -11.74 -8.35
C ARG A 27 31.63 -12.06 -8.53
N ALA A 28 31.30 -13.21 -9.11
CA ALA A 28 29.92 -13.64 -9.30
C ALA A 28 29.23 -13.94 -7.95
N GLY A 29 29.94 -14.54 -7.00
CA GLY A 29 29.44 -14.79 -5.64
C GLY A 29 29.26 -13.52 -4.80
N LEU A 30 30.13 -12.52 -5.00
CA LEU A 30 30.11 -11.24 -4.29
C LEU A 30 29.25 -10.15 -4.96
N ALA A 31 28.47 -10.48 -6.00
CA ALA A 31 27.62 -9.52 -6.72
C ALA A 31 26.56 -8.79 -5.85
N GLY A 32 26.38 -9.19 -4.60
CA GLY A 32 25.53 -8.52 -3.61
C GLY A 32 26.19 -7.36 -2.86
N LEU A 33 27.51 -7.15 -2.99
CA LEU A 33 28.29 -6.12 -2.29
C LEU A 33 28.53 -4.88 -3.17
N PRO A 34 28.88 -3.71 -2.58
CA PRO A 34 29.35 -2.55 -3.33
C PRO A 34 30.56 -2.87 -4.21
N GLU A 35 30.62 -2.32 -5.44
CA GLU A 35 31.73 -2.59 -6.36
C GLU A 35 33.12 -2.29 -5.77
N ALA A 36 33.24 -1.30 -4.89
CA ALA A 36 34.49 -0.99 -4.20
C ALA A 36 34.94 -2.11 -3.24
N ASP A 37 34.00 -2.71 -2.52
CA ASP A 37 34.28 -3.84 -1.62
C ASP A 37 34.57 -5.11 -2.43
N VAL A 38 33.83 -5.34 -3.53
CA VAL A 38 34.09 -6.46 -4.45
C VAL A 38 35.51 -6.37 -5.01
N GLN A 39 35.95 -5.18 -5.45
CA GLN A 39 37.30 -5.01 -5.99
C GLN A 39 38.37 -5.22 -4.91
N HIS A 40 38.16 -4.71 -3.69
CA HIS A 40 39.09 -4.92 -2.58
C HIS A 40 39.32 -6.41 -2.27
N TRP A 41 38.25 -7.22 -2.24
CA TRP A 41 38.38 -8.67 -2.03
C TRP A 41 39.04 -9.37 -3.22
N LEU A 42 38.75 -8.97 -4.46
CA LEU A 42 39.42 -9.52 -5.64
C LEU A 42 40.91 -9.23 -5.65
N ASP A 43 41.31 -8.03 -5.24
CA ASP A 43 42.72 -7.62 -5.16
C ASP A 43 43.45 -8.40 -4.05
N PHE A 44 42.83 -8.52 -2.87
CA PHE A 44 43.39 -9.27 -1.73
C PHE A 44 43.64 -10.76 -2.07
N TYR A 45 42.65 -11.44 -2.66
CA TYR A 45 42.84 -12.84 -3.05
C TYR A 45 43.73 -13.00 -4.28
N SER A 46 43.81 -11.99 -5.16
CA SER A 46 44.79 -11.99 -6.25
C SER A 46 46.22 -11.95 -5.72
N GLU A 47 46.51 -11.07 -4.75
CA GLU A 47 47.83 -10.92 -4.12
C GLU A 47 48.24 -12.21 -3.41
N ILE A 48 47.33 -12.82 -2.65
CA ILE A 48 47.56 -14.12 -2.00
C ILE A 48 47.86 -15.26 -3.00
N ILE A 49 47.22 -15.26 -4.18
CA ILE A 49 47.50 -16.25 -5.23
C ILE A 49 48.86 -15.96 -5.87
N ASP A 50 49.19 -14.68 -6.09
CA ASP A 50 50.46 -14.25 -6.66
C ASP A 50 51.64 -14.63 -5.75
N ASP A 51 51.54 -14.37 -4.44
CA ASP A 51 52.56 -14.75 -3.46
C ASP A 51 52.85 -16.26 -3.49
N ARG A 52 51.81 -17.08 -3.58
CA ARG A 52 51.94 -18.54 -3.67
C ARG A 52 52.56 -19.02 -4.98
N MET A 53 52.29 -18.34 -6.08
CA MET A 53 52.94 -18.64 -7.36
C MET A 53 54.43 -18.24 -7.34
N GLU A 54 54.78 -17.16 -6.64
CA GLU A 54 56.18 -16.74 -6.44
C GLU A 54 56.97 -17.74 -5.58
N GLU A 55 56.30 -18.45 -4.67
CA GLU A 55 56.86 -19.57 -3.90
C GLU A 55 57.08 -20.87 -4.73
N GLY A 56 56.72 -20.86 -6.02
CA GLY A 56 56.96 -21.95 -6.96
C GLY A 56 55.79 -22.92 -7.15
N MET A 57 54.60 -22.61 -6.63
CA MET A 57 53.38 -23.38 -6.88
C MET A 57 52.82 -23.09 -8.27
N THR A 58 52.19 -24.09 -8.88
CA THR A 58 51.46 -23.88 -10.14
C THR A 58 50.15 -23.10 -9.88
N GLU A 59 49.67 -22.33 -10.87
CA GLU A 59 48.43 -21.53 -10.75
C GLU A 59 47.24 -22.30 -10.15
N SER A 60 47.09 -23.58 -10.53
CA SER A 60 45.99 -24.43 -10.09
C SER A 60 46.19 -24.98 -8.67
N GLU A 61 47.43 -25.15 -8.23
CA GLU A 61 47.79 -25.54 -6.87
C GLU A 61 47.67 -24.37 -5.89
N ALA A 62 48.08 -23.17 -6.31
CA ALA A 62 47.91 -21.93 -5.55
C ALA A 62 46.42 -21.63 -5.29
N VAL A 63 45.55 -21.83 -6.29
CA VAL A 63 44.09 -21.67 -6.15
C VAL A 63 43.48 -22.73 -5.22
N ALA A 64 43.97 -23.98 -5.28
CA ALA A 64 43.51 -25.05 -4.40
C ALA A 64 43.88 -24.81 -2.92
N ASP A 65 45.05 -24.21 -2.65
CA ASP A 65 45.51 -23.89 -1.29
C ASP A 65 44.80 -22.67 -0.67
N VAL A 66 44.28 -21.75 -1.49
CA VAL A 66 43.44 -20.63 -1.03
C VAL A 66 42.10 -21.11 -0.45
N GLY A 67 41.56 -22.21 -0.97
CA GLY A 67 40.31 -22.81 -0.52
C GLY A 67 39.13 -22.61 -1.48
N CYS A 68 37.97 -23.16 -1.11
CA CYS A 68 36.78 -23.19 -1.95
C CYS A 68 36.17 -21.78 -2.13
N VAL A 69 35.86 -21.39 -3.36
CA VAL A 69 35.25 -20.09 -3.68
C VAL A 69 33.93 -19.94 -2.94
N HIS A 70 33.16 -21.02 -2.81
CA HIS A 70 31.87 -21.00 -2.12
C HIS A 70 32.02 -20.71 -0.62
N ASP A 71 33.01 -21.31 0.02
CA ASP A 71 33.29 -21.12 1.45
C ASP A 71 33.81 -19.70 1.71
N ILE A 72 34.66 -19.18 0.82
CA ILE A 72 35.16 -17.82 0.87
C ILE A 72 34.02 -16.81 0.71
N VAL A 73 33.13 -17.01 -0.27
CA VAL A 73 31.97 -16.13 -0.49
C VAL A 73 31.02 -16.16 0.71
N THR A 74 30.75 -17.34 1.27
CA THR A 74 29.88 -17.45 2.45
C THR A 74 30.52 -16.83 3.69
N GLN A 75 31.83 -16.96 3.87
CA GLN A 75 32.56 -16.32 4.96
C GLN A 75 32.51 -14.79 4.84
N ILE A 76 32.87 -14.23 3.68
CA ILE A 76 32.84 -12.77 3.44
C ILE A 76 31.43 -12.19 3.64
N LEU A 77 30.39 -12.89 3.16
CA LEU A 77 29.00 -12.47 3.36
C LEU A 77 28.54 -12.60 4.81
N SER A 78 29.07 -13.55 5.57
CA SER A 78 28.76 -13.73 7.00
C SER A 78 29.44 -12.69 7.89
N GLU A 79 30.64 -12.26 7.53
CA GLU A 79 31.42 -11.25 8.23
C GLU A 79 30.98 -9.83 7.85
N THR A 80 30.28 -9.66 6.73
CA THR A 80 29.73 -8.37 6.33
C THR A 80 28.48 -8.05 7.16
N PRO A 81 28.48 -6.96 7.95
CA PRO A 81 27.32 -6.61 8.75
C PRO A 81 26.13 -6.25 7.83
N LEU A 82 24.99 -6.89 8.07
CA LEU A 82 23.72 -6.73 7.32
C LEU A 82 23.35 -5.27 6.96
N PRO A 83 23.61 -4.23 7.78
CA PRO A 83 23.38 -2.84 7.40
C PRO A 83 24.10 -2.41 6.11
N LYS A 84 25.33 -2.89 5.86
CA LYS A 84 26.10 -2.55 4.65
C LYS A 84 25.47 -3.14 3.38
N LEU A 85 24.88 -4.35 3.48
CA LEU A 85 24.18 -5.01 2.39
C LEU A 85 22.85 -4.31 2.04
N VAL A 86 22.14 -3.80 3.04
CA VAL A 86 20.92 -3.01 2.81
C VAL A 86 21.26 -1.65 2.21
N HIS A 87 22.31 -0.98 2.70
CA HIS A 87 22.76 0.29 2.12
C HIS A 87 23.29 0.17 0.68
N ALA A 88 23.92 -0.95 0.32
CA ALA A 88 24.38 -1.21 -1.06
C ALA A 88 23.20 -1.35 -2.05
N LYS A 89 22.13 -2.03 -1.63
CA LYS A 89 20.93 -2.23 -2.45
C LYS A 89 20.04 -0.99 -2.56
N VAL A 90 20.24 -0.02 -1.66
CA VAL A 90 19.51 1.26 -1.60
C VAL A 90 20.32 2.39 -2.26
N LYS A 91 21.23 2.08 -3.20
CA LYS A 91 21.65 3.10 -4.17
C LYS A 91 20.49 3.37 -5.13
N PRO A 92 19.83 4.55 -5.09
CA PRO A 92 18.77 4.85 -6.05
C PRO A 92 19.35 4.85 -7.46
N LYS A 93 18.76 4.04 -8.36
CA LYS A 93 19.13 3.90 -9.78
C LYS A 93 19.03 5.20 -10.60
N ARG A 94 18.63 6.32 -10.00
CA ARG A 94 18.51 7.63 -10.66
C ARG A 94 19.00 8.72 -9.72
N PRO A 95 19.95 9.59 -10.13
CA PRO A 95 20.21 10.81 -9.41
C PRO A 95 18.98 11.70 -9.57
N LEU A 96 18.16 11.78 -8.52
CA LEU A 96 17.09 12.78 -8.46
C LEU A 96 17.77 14.15 -8.57
N LYS A 97 17.27 15.01 -9.46
CA LYS A 97 17.86 16.35 -9.64
C LYS A 97 17.75 17.09 -8.30
N ALA A 98 18.76 17.88 -7.95
CA ALA A 98 18.78 18.63 -6.69
C ALA A 98 17.49 19.45 -6.47
N TRP A 99 16.90 19.97 -7.56
CA TRP A 99 15.60 20.62 -7.56
C TRP A 99 14.44 19.71 -7.09
N GLU A 100 14.38 18.46 -7.53
CA GLU A 100 13.36 17.48 -7.10
C GLU A 100 13.51 17.15 -5.62
N ILE A 101 14.75 17.03 -5.14
CA ILE A 101 15.03 16.78 -3.72
C ILE A 101 14.62 17.99 -2.87
N VAL A 102 14.91 19.22 -3.33
CA VAL A 102 14.46 20.44 -2.65
C VAL A 102 12.94 20.54 -2.64
N LEU A 103 12.27 20.22 -3.75
CA LEU A 103 10.80 20.13 -3.81
C LEU A 103 10.26 19.03 -2.90
N LEU A 104 10.95 17.91 -2.78
CA LEU A 104 10.54 16.78 -1.94
C LEU A 104 10.75 17.10 -0.45
N VAL A 105 11.78 17.87 -0.10
CA VAL A 105 12.08 18.28 1.29
C VAL A 105 11.19 19.43 1.74
N LEU A 106 10.94 20.44 0.90
CA LEU A 106 9.92 21.48 1.17
C LEU A 106 8.50 20.92 1.06
N GLY A 107 8.29 19.94 0.17
CA GLY A 107 7.02 19.25 -0.01
C GLY A 107 6.75 18.20 1.05
N SER A 108 7.78 17.61 1.67
CA SER A 108 7.68 16.59 2.74
C SER A 108 6.72 16.99 3.85
N PRO A 109 6.80 18.22 4.42
CA PRO A 109 5.82 18.67 5.41
C PRO A 109 4.46 19.04 4.81
N LEU A 110 4.32 19.17 3.48
CA LEU A 110 3.06 19.46 2.79
C LEU A 110 2.28 18.20 2.38
N TRP A 111 2.95 17.07 2.11
CA TRP A 111 2.28 15.83 1.74
C TRP A 111 1.42 15.25 2.87
N VAL A 112 1.90 15.34 4.12
CA VAL A 112 1.15 14.82 5.28
C VAL A 112 -0.16 15.60 5.52
N PRO A 113 -0.14 16.96 5.59
CA PRO A 113 -1.38 17.75 5.64
C PRO A 113 -2.27 17.54 4.42
N LEU A 114 -1.70 17.37 3.23
CA LEU A 114 -2.49 17.19 2.01
C LEU A 114 -3.22 15.84 2.00
N LEU A 115 -2.54 14.76 2.40
CA LEU A 115 -3.15 13.44 2.54
C LEU A 115 -4.22 13.46 3.65
N PHE A 116 -3.91 14.11 4.77
CA PHE A 116 -4.86 14.29 5.87
C PHE A 116 -6.10 15.09 5.44
N ALA A 117 -5.93 16.20 4.72
CA ALA A 117 -7.02 16.98 4.16
C ALA A 117 -7.86 16.15 3.18
N GLY A 118 -7.21 15.36 2.31
CA GLY A 118 -7.90 14.42 1.43
C GLY A 118 -8.75 13.39 2.18
N ALA A 119 -8.20 12.81 3.26
CA ALA A 119 -8.93 11.87 4.11
C ALA A 119 -10.13 12.54 4.80
N LEU A 120 -9.97 13.76 5.30
CA LEU A 120 -11.07 14.53 5.88
C LEU A 120 -12.18 14.84 4.88
N VAL A 121 -11.83 15.18 3.63
CA VAL A 121 -12.83 15.41 2.57
C VAL A 121 -13.62 14.14 2.29
N VAL A 122 -12.97 12.97 2.20
CA VAL A 122 -13.67 11.69 2.01
C VAL A 122 -14.59 11.39 3.19
N LEU A 123 -14.11 11.61 4.42
CA LEU A 123 -14.91 11.42 5.63
C LEU A 123 -16.10 12.39 5.69
N ALA A 124 -15.91 13.65 5.31
CA ALA A 124 -16.98 14.64 5.24
C ALA A 124 -18.04 14.24 4.21
N CYS A 125 -17.63 13.82 3.01
CA CYS A 125 -18.55 13.30 1.99
C CYS A 125 -19.35 12.09 2.52
N TYR A 126 -18.70 11.19 3.24
CA TYR A 126 -19.36 10.05 3.86
C TYR A 126 -20.37 10.48 4.94
N ALA A 127 -19.99 11.42 5.80
CA ALA A 127 -20.86 11.97 6.84
C ALA A 127 -22.09 12.68 6.23
N VAL A 128 -21.91 13.45 5.16
CA VAL A 128 -23.00 14.12 4.43
C VAL A 128 -23.97 13.09 3.84
N LEU A 129 -23.46 12.00 3.24
CA LEU A 129 -24.30 10.93 2.72
C LEU A 129 -25.19 10.32 3.80
N TRP A 130 -24.63 10.02 4.97
CA TRP A 130 -25.41 9.51 6.11
C TRP A 130 -26.38 10.55 6.68
N ALA A 131 -25.96 11.80 6.80
CA ALA A 131 -26.83 12.89 7.26
C ALA A 131 -28.04 13.08 6.34
N CYS A 132 -27.86 13.01 5.02
CA CYS A 132 -28.95 13.04 4.06
C CYS A 132 -29.93 11.87 4.26
N ILE A 133 -29.43 10.66 4.50
CA ILE A 133 -30.29 9.50 4.77
C ILE A 133 -31.07 9.69 6.06
N ILE A 134 -30.40 10.09 7.15
CA ILE A 134 -31.01 10.29 8.47
C ILE A 134 -32.08 11.37 8.42
N THR A 135 -31.77 12.54 7.84
CA THR A 135 -32.72 13.65 7.74
C THR A 135 -33.96 13.27 6.94
N LEU A 136 -33.78 12.53 5.85
CA LEU A 136 -34.87 12.06 5.02
C LEU A 136 -35.83 11.14 5.81
N TYR A 137 -35.29 10.18 6.55
CA TYR A 137 -36.12 9.33 7.44
C TYR A 137 -36.68 10.08 8.66
N ALA A 138 -36.00 11.11 9.15
CA ALA A 138 -36.52 11.95 10.24
C ALA A 138 -37.74 12.77 9.78
N VAL A 139 -37.74 13.27 8.53
CA VAL A 139 -38.93 13.91 7.93
C VAL A 139 -40.08 12.92 7.83
N ASP A 140 -39.82 11.69 7.37
CA ASP A 140 -40.85 10.65 7.29
C ASP A 140 -41.47 10.36 8.68
N LEU A 141 -40.61 10.21 9.70
CA LEU A 141 -41.05 9.92 11.06
C LEU A 141 -41.85 11.07 11.67
N THR A 142 -41.39 12.31 11.49
CA THR A 142 -42.10 13.50 12.01
C THR A 142 -43.44 13.70 11.31
N ALA A 143 -43.53 13.47 10.00
CA ALA A 143 -44.79 13.50 9.27
C ALA A 143 -45.76 12.41 9.75
N ALA A 144 -45.27 11.18 9.96
CA ALA A 144 -46.09 10.07 10.44
C ALA A 144 -46.60 10.31 11.88
N LEU A 145 -45.70 10.65 12.80
CA LEU A 145 -46.06 10.93 14.20
C LEU A 145 -46.93 12.17 14.33
N GLY A 146 -46.63 13.23 13.56
CA GLY A 146 -47.44 14.44 13.49
C GLY A 146 -48.85 14.12 13.01
N GLY A 147 -49.00 13.31 11.96
CA GLY A 147 -50.31 12.91 11.46
C GLY A 147 -51.13 12.14 12.47
N VAL A 148 -50.52 11.16 13.14
CA VAL A 148 -51.18 10.40 14.22
C VAL A 148 -51.58 11.31 15.38
N ALA A 149 -50.68 12.21 15.82
CA ALA A 149 -50.97 13.15 16.89
C ALA A 149 -52.12 14.10 16.55
N LEU A 150 -52.20 14.58 15.31
CA LEU A 150 -53.31 15.43 14.84
C LEU A 150 -54.65 14.68 14.81
N ILE A 151 -54.66 13.41 14.40
CA ILE A 151 -55.86 12.56 14.43
C ILE A 151 -56.33 12.34 15.86
N ILE A 152 -55.42 12.03 16.79
CA ILE A 152 -55.75 11.86 18.22
C ILE A 152 -56.28 13.17 18.80
N SER A 153 -55.65 14.30 18.47
CA SER A 153 -56.08 15.62 18.94
C SER A 153 -57.48 15.96 18.43
N ALA A 154 -57.80 15.64 17.17
CA ALA A 154 -59.12 15.83 16.60
C ALA A 154 -60.21 15.02 17.33
N LEU A 155 -59.89 13.83 17.83
CA LEU A 155 -60.84 12.93 18.49
C LEU A 155 -61.03 13.21 19.99
N PHE A 156 -59.96 13.59 20.70
CA PHE A 156 -59.97 13.62 22.17
C PHE A 156 -59.73 14.99 22.80
N TYR A 157 -59.13 15.95 22.07
CA TYR A 157 -58.72 17.23 22.66
C TYR A 157 -59.78 18.32 22.52
N PHE A 158 -60.52 18.35 21.41
CA PHE A 158 -61.49 19.41 21.13
C PHE A 158 -62.88 19.11 21.71
N PRO A 159 -63.54 20.10 22.33
CA PRO A 159 -64.90 19.92 22.82
C PRO A 159 -65.90 19.73 21.66
N PRO A 160 -67.05 19.06 21.89
CA PRO A 160 -67.97 18.62 20.83
C PRO A 160 -68.60 19.75 20.01
N ASN A 161 -68.61 20.97 20.54
CA ASN A 161 -69.16 22.16 19.87
C ASN A 161 -68.23 22.73 18.78
N HIS A 162 -66.99 22.27 18.67
CA HIS A 162 -66.00 22.72 17.68
C HIS A 162 -65.79 21.71 16.55
N VAL A 163 -66.89 21.25 15.94
CA VAL A 163 -66.89 20.22 14.88
C VAL A 163 -66.02 20.61 13.68
N LEU A 164 -66.03 21.89 13.29
CA LEU A 164 -65.22 22.37 12.16
C LEU A 164 -63.71 22.18 12.41
N SER A 165 -63.24 22.47 13.64
CA SER A 165 -61.85 22.25 14.02
C SER A 165 -61.52 20.76 14.05
N GLN A 166 -62.39 19.92 14.60
CA GLN A 166 -62.16 18.46 14.62
C GLN A 166 -61.97 17.89 13.20
N ILE A 167 -62.83 18.28 12.25
CA ILE A 167 -62.71 17.85 10.85
C ILE A 167 -61.41 18.37 10.21
N PHE A 168 -61.06 19.63 10.46
CA PHE A 168 -59.85 20.23 9.89
C PHE A 168 -58.57 19.55 10.40
N PHE A 169 -58.43 19.37 11.71
CA PHE A 169 -57.27 18.71 12.31
C PHE A 169 -57.21 17.22 11.96
N GLY A 170 -58.35 16.53 11.93
CA GLY A 170 -58.44 15.13 11.50
C GLY A 170 -58.07 14.95 10.03
N GLY A 171 -58.58 15.81 9.14
CA GLY A 171 -58.25 15.82 7.72
C GLY A 171 -56.78 16.14 7.45
N THR A 172 -56.22 17.11 8.16
CA THR A 172 -54.78 17.44 8.09
C THR A 172 -53.93 16.29 8.60
N GLY A 173 -54.37 15.60 9.66
CA GLY A 173 -53.74 14.39 10.16
C GLY A 173 -53.73 13.25 9.13
N LEU A 174 -54.86 13.00 8.47
CA LEU A 174 -54.96 11.99 7.41
C LEU A 174 -54.10 12.33 6.19
N MET A 175 -54.09 13.60 5.77
CA MET A 175 -53.29 14.10 4.67
C MET A 175 -51.79 13.96 4.97
N SER A 176 -51.36 14.34 6.17
CA SER A 176 -49.96 14.20 6.58
C SER A 176 -49.50 12.74 6.72
N ALA A 177 -50.37 11.85 7.21
CA ALA A 177 -50.12 10.41 7.20
C ALA A 177 -49.99 9.85 5.77
N GLY A 178 -50.85 10.28 4.85
CA GLY A 178 -50.76 9.92 3.43
C GLY A 178 -49.46 10.39 2.79
N ILE A 179 -49.03 11.62 3.09
CA ILE A 179 -47.74 12.18 2.64
C ILE A 179 -46.58 11.36 3.22
N ALA A 180 -46.62 10.97 4.49
CA ALA A 180 -45.58 10.16 5.12
C ALA A 180 -45.39 8.81 4.41
N VAL A 181 -46.48 8.13 4.02
CA VAL A 181 -46.40 6.86 3.27
C VAL A 181 -45.79 7.07 1.88
N LEU A 182 -46.20 8.13 1.18
CA LEU A 182 -45.66 8.46 -0.14
C LEU A 182 -44.17 8.81 -0.07
N LEU A 183 -43.79 9.62 0.92
CA LEU A 183 -42.40 9.98 1.16
C LEU A 183 -41.58 8.73 1.44
N PHE A 184 -42.01 7.84 2.34
CA PHE A 184 -41.31 6.59 2.65
C PHE A 184 -40.98 5.73 1.41
N LEU A 185 -41.90 5.64 0.45
CA LEU A 185 -41.67 4.93 -0.82
C LEU A 185 -40.62 5.63 -1.70
N VAL A 186 -40.64 6.97 -1.72
CA VAL A 186 -39.63 7.78 -2.41
C VAL A 186 -38.28 7.69 -1.69
N SER A 187 -38.25 7.71 -0.36
CA SER A 187 -37.07 7.55 0.51
C SER A 187 -36.27 6.31 0.16
N GLY A 188 -36.95 5.18 -0.01
CA GLY A 188 -36.31 3.92 -0.39
C GLY A 188 -35.65 3.99 -1.78
N LYS A 189 -36.30 4.64 -2.75
CA LYS A 189 -35.75 4.83 -4.10
C LYS A 189 -34.58 5.83 -4.10
N VAL A 190 -34.70 6.93 -3.36
CA VAL A 190 -33.64 7.94 -3.25
C VAL A 190 -32.40 7.35 -2.60
N THR A 191 -32.56 6.58 -1.52
CA THR A 191 -31.43 5.91 -0.83
C THR A 191 -30.71 4.94 -1.78
N THR A 192 -31.44 4.10 -2.51
CA THR A 192 -30.81 3.17 -3.47
C THR A 192 -30.15 3.91 -4.62
N TRP A 193 -30.73 5.00 -5.11
CA TRP A 193 -30.13 5.83 -6.15
C TRP A 193 -28.85 6.52 -5.67
N LEU A 194 -28.86 7.09 -4.46
CA LEU A 194 -27.71 7.75 -3.83
C LEU A 194 -26.55 6.77 -3.63
N LEU A 195 -26.83 5.54 -3.16
CA LEU A 195 -25.84 4.48 -3.02
C LEU A 195 -25.25 4.05 -4.38
N ARG A 196 -26.08 3.96 -5.43
CA ARG A 196 -25.60 3.66 -6.79
C ARG A 196 -24.72 4.78 -7.34
N LEU A 197 -25.09 6.04 -7.11
CA LEU A 197 -24.31 7.20 -7.54
C LEU A 197 -22.95 7.23 -6.85
N SER A 198 -22.92 6.98 -5.54
CA SER A 198 -21.68 6.88 -4.75
C SER A 198 -20.76 5.77 -5.28
N LYS A 199 -21.30 4.56 -5.53
CA LYS A 199 -20.53 3.47 -6.15
C LYS A 199 -19.98 3.85 -7.52
N LYS A 200 -20.78 4.50 -8.38
CA LYS A 200 -20.33 4.97 -9.69
C LYS A 200 -19.25 6.03 -9.59
N ALA A 201 -19.36 6.98 -8.66
CA ALA A 201 -18.35 8.00 -8.43
C ALA A 201 -17.02 7.38 -7.98
N LEU A 202 -17.06 6.46 -7.01
CA LEU A 202 -15.89 5.70 -6.56
C LEU A 202 -15.24 4.90 -7.70
N LEU A 203 -16.04 4.21 -8.51
CA LEU A 203 -15.55 3.48 -9.68
C LEU A 203 -14.96 4.44 -10.72
N ALA A 204 -15.59 5.57 -11.00
CA ALA A 204 -15.08 6.57 -11.95
C ALA A 204 -13.74 7.15 -11.50
N VAL A 205 -13.57 7.43 -10.20
CA VAL A 205 -12.28 7.85 -9.63
C VAL A 205 -11.23 6.74 -9.79
N LYS A 206 -11.59 5.49 -9.48
CA LYS A 206 -10.69 4.34 -9.65
C LYS A 206 -10.29 4.14 -11.13
N PHE A 207 -11.23 4.19 -12.06
CA PHE A 207 -10.96 4.07 -13.50
C PHE A 207 -10.06 5.21 -14.01
N ARG A 208 -10.28 6.46 -13.55
CA ARG A 208 -9.41 7.59 -13.91
C ARG A 208 -7.97 7.44 -13.40
N PHE A 209 -7.77 6.79 -12.25
CA PHE A 209 -6.44 6.51 -11.72
C PHE A 209 -5.77 5.36 -12.48
N VAL A 210 -6.47 4.24 -12.68
CA VAL A 210 -5.93 3.06 -13.40
C VAL A 210 -5.60 3.39 -14.86
N GLN A 211 -6.41 4.21 -15.53
CA GLN A 211 -6.18 4.55 -16.93
C GLN A 211 -4.96 5.48 -17.12
N LYS A 212 -4.56 6.23 -16.08
CA LYS A 212 -3.33 7.04 -16.11
C LYS A 212 -2.07 6.20 -15.95
N GLU A 213 -2.14 5.06 -15.24
CA GLU A 213 -1.01 4.13 -15.11
C GLU A 213 -0.80 3.28 -16.37
N ALA A 214 -1.84 3.07 -17.19
CA ALA A 214 -1.73 2.33 -18.45
C ALA A 214 -1.16 3.17 -19.62
N THR A 215 -1.03 4.49 -19.46
CA THR A 215 -0.56 5.42 -20.50
C THR A 215 0.83 6.02 -20.22
N LEU A 216 1.50 5.59 -19.15
CA LEU A 216 2.87 5.97 -18.78
C LEU A 216 3.81 4.77 -18.89
#